data_AF-A0A7X8WMS7-F1
#
_entry.id   AF-A0A7X8WMS7-F1
#
_cell.length_a   1.000
_cell.length_b   1.000
_cell.length_c   1.000
_cell.angle_alpha   90.00
_cell.angle_beta   90.00
_cell.angle_gamma   90.00
#
_symmetry.space_group_name_H-M   'P 1'
#
loop_
_entity.id
_entity.type
_entity.pdbx_description
1 polymer ?
#
loop_
_entity_poly.entity_id
_entity_poly.type
_entity_poly.pdbx_seq_one_letter_code
_entity_poly.pdbx_strand_id
1 'polypeptide(L)'
;MADIKKLEQKRQEALDKANRMKQQIDKALNGQKFVLGGMLMKIAEDEPDRIPQILADIEKYVTRKADISRLEGFKSEIGSKVAESSNQSNMSQNRAVYDDNIQSSLLDN
;
A
#
# COMPACT_ATOMS: atom_id res chain seq x y z
N MET A 1 -22.42 21.26 -49.62
CA MET A 1 -21.11 20.63 -49.31
C MET A 1 -20.29 21.39 -48.27
N ALA A 2 -20.29 22.74 -48.27
CA ALA A 2 -19.55 23.53 -47.28
C ALA A 2 -20.01 23.34 -45.82
N ASP A 3 -21.33 23.16 -45.58
CA ASP A 3 -21.87 23.00 -44.23
C ASP A 3 -21.53 21.65 -43.58
N ILE A 4 -21.46 20.58 -44.39
CA ILE A 4 -21.06 19.24 -43.91
C ILE A 4 -19.61 19.28 -43.42
N LYS A 5 -18.72 19.92 -44.18
CA LYS A 5 -17.31 20.09 -43.81
C LYS A 5 -17.15 20.89 -42.51
N LYS A 6 -18.00 21.90 -42.30
CA LYS A 6 -18.03 22.71 -41.06
C LYS A 6 -18.55 21.92 -39.86
N LEU A 7 -19.53 21.03 -40.07
CA LEU A 7 -20.03 20.14 -39.03
C LEU A 7 -19.01 19.06 -38.65
N GLU A 8 -18.30 18.48 -39.63
CA GLU A 8 -17.20 17.54 -39.38
C GLU A 8 -16.06 18.19 -38.60
N GLN A 9 -15.70 19.43 -38.95
CA GLN A 9 -14.70 20.19 -38.21
C GLN A 9 -15.11 20.41 -36.75
N LYS A 10 -16.35 20.85 -36.49
CA LYS A 10 -16.88 20.98 -35.12
C LYS A 10 -16.88 19.65 -34.36
N ARG A 11 -17.19 18.54 -35.04
CA ARG A 11 -17.15 17.20 -34.44
C ARG A 11 -15.72 16.84 -34.02
N GLN A 12 -14.74 17.12 -34.88
CA GLN A 12 -13.34 16.83 -34.59
C GLN A 12 -12.84 17.69 -33.42
N GLU A 13 -13.15 18.98 -33.40
CA GLU A 13 -12.81 19.88 -32.29
C GLU A 13 -13.41 19.40 -30.95
N ALA A 14 -14.66 18.91 -30.98
CA ALA A 14 -15.30 18.35 -29.79
C ALA A 14 -14.64 17.05 -29.31
N LEU A 15 -14.26 16.16 -30.24
CA LEU A 15 -13.53 14.92 -29.93
C LEU A 15 -12.14 15.21 -29.35
N ASP A 16 -11.42 16.18 -29.91
CA ASP A 16 -10.11 16.58 -29.42
C ASP A 16 -10.21 17.19 -28.01
N LYS A 17 -11.24 18.01 -27.76
CA LYS A 17 -11.52 18.55 -26.44
C LYS A 17 -11.85 17.44 -25.44
N ALA A 18 -12.66 16.45 -25.84
CA ALA A 18 -12.98 15.29 -25.01
C ALA A 18 -11.73 14.46 -24.68
N ASN A 19 -10.84 14.25 -25.65
CA ASN A 19 -9.59 13.53 -25.46
C ASN A 19 -8.66 14.25 -24.47
N ARG A 20 -8.54 15.58 -24.55
CA ARG A 20 -7.76 16.38 -23.58
C ARG A 20 -8.34 16.27 -22.18
N MET A 21 -9.66 16.35 -22.04
CA MET A 21 -10.33 16.19 -20.74
C MET A 21 -10.06 14.78 -20.16
N LYS A 22 -10.16 13.74 -20.98
CA LYS A 22 -9.84 12.37 -20.57
C LYS A 22 -8.41 12.24 -20.05
N GLN A 23 -7.43 12.81 -20.76
CA GLN A 23 -6.03 12.80 -20.32
C GLN A 23 -5.81 13.52 -18.98
N GLN A 24 -6.50 14.63 -18.74
CA GLN A 24 -6.43 15.34 -17.46
C GLN A 24 -7.03 14.51 -16.31
N ILE A 25 -8.16 13.84 -16.55
CA ILE A 25 -8.78 12.93 -15.58
C ILE A 25 -7.82 11.77 -15.27
N ASP A 26 -7.26 11.13 -16.29
CA ASP A 26 -6.33 10.01 -16.10
C ASP A 26 -5.08 10.45 -15.33
N LYS A 27 -4.55 11.65 -15.62
CA LYS A 27 -3.42 12.24 -14.88
C LYS A 27 -3.76 12.51 -13.42
N ALA A 28 -4.93 13.09 -13.15
CA ALA A 28 -5.39 13.38 -11.79
C ALA A 28 -5.63 12.09 -10.99
N LEU A 29 -6.28 11.10 -11.60
CA LEU A 29 -6.50 9.78 -11.00
C LEU A 29 -5.19 9.07 -10.66
N ASN A 30 -4.21 9.13 -11.55
CA ASN A 30 -2.89 8.55 -11.29
C ASN A 30 -2.15 9.27 -10.17
N GLY A 31 -2.21 10.62 -10.13
CA GLY A 31 -1.66 11.41 -9.03
C GLY A 31 -2.28 11.05 -7.67
N GLN A 32 -3.61 10.94 -7.59
CA GLN A 32 -4.31 10.53 -6.37
C GLN A 32 -3.92 9.12 -5.90
N LYS A 33 -3.71 8.18 -6.82
CA LYS A 33 -3.25 6.82 -6.49
C LYS A 33 -1.85 6.81 -5.89
N PHE A 34 -0.93 7.63 -6.40
CA PHE A 34 0.41 7.79 -5.81
C PHE A 34 0.36 8.32 -4.39
N VAL A 35 -0.49 9.33 -4.13
CA VAL A 35 -0.68 9.88 -2.78
C VAL A 35 -1.25 8.84 -1.83
N LEU A 36 -2.27 8.07 -2.25
CA LEU A 36 -2.87 7.03 -1.42
C LEU A 36 -1.88 5.90 -1.11
N GLY A 37 -1.12 5.43 -2.11
CA GLY A 37 -0.09 4.42 -1.90
C GLY A 37 0.99 4.88 -0.93
N GLY A 38 1.52 6.10 -1.10
CA GLY A 38 2.49 6.68 -0.18
C GLY A 38 1.96 6.87 1.24
N MET A 39 0.70 7.29 1.39
CA MET A 39 0.05 7.41 2.69
C MET A 39 -0.09 6.06 3.39
N LEU A 40 -0.56 5.03 2.68
CA LEU A 40 -0.73 3.71 3.27
C LEU A 40 0.62 3.08 3.66
N MET A 41 1.67 3.30 2.87
CA MET A 41 3.03 2.90 3.22
C MET A 41 3.52 3.60 4.48
N LYS A 42 3.29 4.91 4.59
CA LYS A 42 3.70 5.67 5.77
C LYS A 42 2.97 5.22 7.04
N ILE A 43 1.67 4.92 6.94
CA ILE A 43 0.90 4.34 8.06
C ILE A 43 1.47 2.98 8.45
N ALA A 44 1.81 2.12 7.48
CA ALA A 44 2.38 0.80 7.78
C ALA A 44 3.76 0.89 8.46
N GLU A 45 4.54 1.93 8.16
CA GLU A 45 5.83 2.18 8.82
C GLU A 45 5.70 2.72 10.24
N ASP A 46 4.79 3.69 10.44
CA ASP A 46 4.64 4.36 11.74
C ASP A 46 3.74 3.57 12.71
N GLU A 47 2.79 2.79 12.19
CA GLU A 47 1.76 2.06 12.92
C GLU A 47 1.59 0.62 12.38
N PRO A 48 2.57 -0.28 12.57
CA PRO A 48 2.56 -1.63 11.99
C PRO A 48 1.36 -2.49 12.42
N ASP A 49 0.82 -2.24 13.62
CA ASP A 49 -0.37 -2.92 14.15
C ASP A 49 -1.64 -2.66 13.31
N ARG A 50 -1.64 -1.60 12.48
CA ARG A 50 -2.76 -1.28 11.59
C ARG A 50 -2.71 -2.07 10.28
N ILE A 51 -1.59 -2.68 9.92
CA ILE A 51 -1.42 -3.41 8.65
C ILE A 51 -2.48 -4.52 8.48
N PRO A 52 -2.80 -5.37 9.47
CA PRO A 52 -3.83 -6.39 9.31
C PRO A 52 -5.21 -5.81 8.98
N GLN A 53 -5.60 -4.70 9.63
CA GLN A 53 -6.87 -4.04 9.37
C GLN A 53 -6.89 -3.39 7.97
N ILE A 54 -5.78 -2.77 7.55
CA ILE A 54 -5.64 -2.19 6.21
C ILE A 54 -5.78 -3.26 5.13
N LEU A 55 -5.14 -4.42 5.31
CA LEU A 55 -5.26 -5.55 4.38
C LEU A 55 -6.69 -6.07 4.31
N ALA A 56 -7.36 -6.22 5.46
CA ALA A 56 -8.76 -6.66 5.52
C ALA A 56 -9.71 -5.65 4.84
N ASP A 57 -9.50 -4.35 5.04
CA ASP A 57 -10.30 -3.31 4.40
C ASP A 57 -10.10 -3.28 2.88
N ILE A 58 -8.87 -3.49 2.40
CA ILE A 58 -8.57 -3.62 0.97
C ILE A 58 -9.35 -4.80 0.37
N GLU A 59 -9.34 -5.96 1.02
CA GLU A 59 -10.08 -7.13 0.55
C GLU A 59 -11.60 -6.92 0.55
N LYS A 60 -12.12 -6.20 1.55
CA LYS A 60 -13.56 -5.93 1.69
C LYS A 60 -14.09 -4.90 0.69
N TYR A 61 -13.36 -3.80 0.48
CA TYR A 61 -13.88 -2.64 -0.26
C TYR A 61 -13.38 -2.54 -1.70
N VAL A 62 -12.30 -3.22 -2.07
CA VAL A 62 -11.75 -3.16 -3.44
C VAL A 62 -12.29 -4.31 -4.28
N THR A 63 -13.34 -4.01 -5.06
CA THR A 63 -14.07 -5.02 -5.84
C THR A 63 -13.73 -5.02 -7.34
N ARG A 64 -13.13 -3.94 -7.85
CA ARG A 64 -12.75 -3.84 -9.27
C ARG A 64 -11.46 -4.60 -9.54
N LYS A 65 -11.48 -5.55 -10.47
CA LYS A 65 -10.30 -6.38 -10.87
C LYS A 65 -9.05 -5.55 -11.18
N ALA A 66 -9.21 -4.43 -11.90
CA ALA A 66 -8.09 -3.56 -12.23
C ALA A 66 -7.47 -2.87 -10.99
N ASP A 67 -8.27 -2.60 -9.96
CA ASP A 67 -7.80 -2.00 -8.72
C ASP A 67 -7.17 -3.08 -7.80
N ILE A 68 -7.73 -4.30 -7.79
CA ILE A 68 -7.14 -5.47 -7.13
C ILE A 68 -5.71 -5.72 -7.64
N SER A 69 -5.53 -5.86 -8.97
CA SER A 69 -4.21 -6.13 -9.55
C SER A 69 -3.17 -5.04 -9.26
N ARG A 70 -3.59 -3.79 -9.06
CA ARG A 70 -2.69 -2.69 -8.69
C ARG A 70 -2.27 -2.77 -7.22
N LEU A 71 -3.15 -3.26 -6.35
CA LEU A 71 -2.87 -3.38 -4.92
C LEU A 71 -2.08 -4.65 -4.57
N GLU A 72 -1.94 -5.63 -5.47
CA GLU A 72 -1.15 -6.83 -5.19
C GLU A 72 0.31 -6.50 -4.83
N GLY A 73 0.95 -5.58 -5.58
CA GLY A 73 2.31 -5.13 -5.27
C GLY A 73 2.39 -4.48 -3.89
N PHE A 74 1.43 -3.60 -3.57
CA PHE A 74 1.33 -2.98 -2.25
C PHE A 74 1.15 -4.04 -1.15
N LYS A 75 0.17 -4.95 -1.28
CA LYS A 75 -0.09 -6.04 -0.32
C LYS A 75 1.14 -6.91 -0.07
N SER A 76 1.90 -7.23 -1.12
CA SER A 76 3.14 -7.99 -1.01
C SER A 76 4.20 -7.24 -0.19
N GLU A 77 4.33 -5.93 -0.38
CA GLU A 77 5.38 -5.11 0.23
C GLU A 77 5.10 -4.77 1.71
N ILE A 78 3.85 -4.48 2.08
CA ILE A 78 3.49 -4.32 3.49
C ILE A 78 3.35 -5.66 4.23
N GLY A 79 2.93 -6.72 3.54
CA GLY A 79 2.88 -8.07 4.11
C GLY A 79 4.24 -8.59 4.55
N SER A 80 5.30 -8.31 3.78
CA SER A 80 6.67 -8.72 4.15
C SER A 80 7.19 -7.95 5.38
N LYS A 81 6.84 -6.67 5.55
CA LYS A 81 7.24 -5.86 6.72
C LYS A 81 6.65 -6.39 8.04
N VAL A 82 5.46 -6.99 8.01
CA VAL A 82 4.86 -7.65 9.19
C VAL A 82 5.66 -8.89 9.58
N ALA A 83 6.11 -9.69 8.61
CA ALA A 83 6.91 -10.89 8.85
C ALA A 83 8.31 -10.58 9.40
N GLU A 84 8.89 -9.44 9.02
CA GLU A 84 10.19 -8.98 9.56
C GLU A 84 10.06 -8.45 10.99
N SER A 85 9.00 -7.68 11.28
CA SER A 85 8.74 -7.12 12.62
C SER A 85 8.45 -8.21 13.67
N SER A 86 7.84 -9.32 13.26
CA SER A 86 7.55 -10.48 14.13
C SER A 86 8.77 -11.38 14.40
N ASN A 87 9.83 -11.30 13.59
CA ASN A 87 11.07 -12.04 13.83
C ASN A 87 12.05 -11.32 14.77
N GLN A 88 11.99 -9.99 14.89
CA GLN A 88 12.86 -9.24 15.79
C GLN A 88 12.40 -9.27 17.26
N SER A 89 11.09 -9.39 17.52
CA SER A 89 10.53 -9.48 18.86
C SER A 89 10.81 -10.83 19.56
N ASN A 90 10.96 -11.92 18.80
CA ASN A 90 11.25 -13.25 19.35
C ASN A 90 12.72 -13.46 19.76
N MET A 91 13.65 -12.65 19.27
CA MET A 91 15.09 -12.82 19.58
C MET A 91 15.52 -12.10 20.86
N SER A 92 14.70 -11.18 21.38
CA SER A 92 14.99 -10.40 22.59
C SER A 92 14.47 -11.04 23.89
N GLN A 93 13.56 -12.01 23.83
CA GLN A 93 12.99 -12.65 25.03
C GLN A 93 13.76 -13.89 25.51
N ASN A 94 14.65 -14.47 24.70
CA ASN A 94 15.36 -15.71 25.06
C ASN A 94 16.74 -15.53 25.71
N ARG A 95 17.17 -14.29 26.00
CA ARG A 95 18.54 -14.02 26.53
C ARG A 95 18.61 -13.71 28.03
N ALA A 96 17.48 -13.57 28.72
CA ALA A 96 17.44 -13.05 30.10
C ALA A 96 17.23 -14.11 31.21
N VAL A 97 17.36 -15.42 30.93
CA VAL A 97 16.99 -16.48 31.91
C VAL A 97 18.18 -17.36 32.36
N TYR A 98 19.41 -17.06 31.98
CA TYR A 98 20.56 -17.95 32.23
C TYR A 98 21.69 -17.43 33.13
N ASP A 99 21.50 -16.31 33.86
CA ASP A 99 22.62 -15.70 34.61
C ASP A 99 22.40 -15.54 36.13
N ASP A 100 21.40 -16.20 36.73
CA ASP A 100 21.11 -16.03 38.16
C ASP A 100 21.13 -17.33 39.01
N ASN A 101 21.58 -18.46 38.45
CA ASN A 101 21.50 -19.75 39.16
C ASN A 101 22.85 -20.49 39.36
N ILE A 102 23.98 -19.79 39.27
CA ILE A 102 25.30 -20.35 39.63
C ILE A 102 25.98 -19.50 40.70
N GLN A 103 25.36 -19.35 41.88
CA GLN A 103 26.06 -18.87 43.09
C GLN A 103 25.52 -19.42 44.43
N SER A 104 24.90 -20.61 44.49
CA SER A 104 24.44 -21.19 45.78
C SER A 104 25.10 -22.50 46.22
N SER A 105 26.12 -23.02 45.53
CA SER A 105 26.72 -24.33 45.87
C SER A 105 28.15 -24.29 46.42
N LEU A 106 28.54 -23.27 47.19
CA LEU A 106 29.91 -23.17 47.72
C LEU A 106 30.00 -22.64 49.16
N LEU A 107 29.13 -23.11 50.05
CA LEU A 107 29.32 -22.99 51.51
C LEU A 107 28.83 -24.26 52.21
N ASP A 108 29.64 -25.32 52.11
CA ASP A 108 29.72 -26.38 53.12
C ASP A 108 31.21 -26.69 53.36
N ASN A 109 31.73 -26.18 54.48
CA ASN A 109 32.75 -26.76 55.35
C ASN A 109 32.99 -25.85 56.54
#